data_AF-A0A8B9JFP8-F1
#
_entry.id   AF-A0A8B9JFP8-F1
#
_cell.length_a   1.000
_cell.length_b   1.000
_cell.length_c   1.000
_cell.angle_alpha   90.00
_cell.angle_beta   90.00
_cell.angle_gamma   90.00
#
_symmetry.space_group_name_H-M   'P 1'
#
loop_
_entity.id
_entity.type
_entity.pdbx_description
1 polymer ?
#
loop_
_entity_poly.entity_id
_entity_poly.type
_entity_poly.pdbx_seq_one_letter_code
_entity_poly.pdbx_strand_id
1 'polypeptide(L)'
;KYRSCVLELRSLSPGKTIIQGVRTSLFLCVNSQGHLRGQRDYVEEDCTFRELLMDSYTLFLSPHTGLPVSLRFKGNKPGRRRGPLLYHFLPVMNNQVVMEEGETEDLGVPSVDLDKNDPFGSGLVSHSIFSPSMHKKKKKRGLQ
;
A
#
# COMPACT_ATOMS: atom_id res chain seq x y z
N LYS A 1 12.76 3.44 -19.15
CA LYS A 1 11.88 2.25 -19.00
C LYS A 1 10.66 2.68 -18.15
N TYR A 2 9.44 2.54 -18.65
CA TYR A 2 8.26 3.19 -18.06
C TYR A 2 7.86 2.58 -16.69
N ARG A 3 8.07 3.31 -15.58
CA ARG A 3 7.54 2.99 -14.25
C ARG A 3 6.03 3.28 -14.17
N SER A 4 5.22 2.47 -14.84
CA SER A 4 3.74 2.60 -14.80
C SER A 4 3.08 1.67 -13.78
N CYS A 5 3.86 1.08 -12.87
CA CYS A 5 3.38 0.12 -11.85
C CYS A 5 3.35 0.68 -10.44
N VAL A 6 3.66 1.98 -10.25
CA VAL A 6 3.46 2.66 -8.97
C VAL A 6 2.00 3.08 -8.90
N LEU A 7 1.29 2.53 -7.92
CA LEU A 7 -0.12 2.79 -7.66
C LEU A 7 -0.26 3.49 -6.32
N GLU A 8 -1.11 4.50 -6.28
CA GLU A 8 -1.58 5.13 -5.07
C GLU A 8 -2.90 4.48 -4.66
N LEU A 9 -3.00 4.06 -3.40
CA LEU A 9 -4.22 3.52 -2.81
C LEU A 9 -4.79 4.58 -1.88
N ARG A 10 -5.99 5.08 -2.18
CA ARG A 10 -6.69 6.07 -1.37
C ARG A 10 -7.94 5.45 -0.76
N SER A 11 -8.05 5.50 0.56
CA SER A 11 -9.26 5.09 1.26
C SER A 11 -10.36 6.14 1.04
N LEU A 12 -11.50 5.73 0.49
CA LEU A 12 -12.68 6.57 0.37
C LEU A 12 -13.55 6.49 1.64
N SER A 13 -13.70 5.26 2.15
CA SER A 13 -14.41 4.95 3.39
C SER A 13 -13.89 3.60 3.92
N PRO A 14 -14.25 3.17 5.14
CA PRO A 14 -13.82 1.86 5.65
C PRO A 14 -14.08 0.72 4.65
N GLY A 15 -13.02 0.02 4.25
CA GLY A 15 -13.08 -1.09 3.30
C GLY A 15 -13.38 -0.70 1.85
N LYS A 16 -13.37 0.58 1.48
CA LYS A 16 -13.50 1.06 0.10
C LYS A 16 -12.25 1.84 -0.32
N THR A 17 -11.66 1.45 -1.43
CA THR A 17 -10.37 1.97 -1.88
C THR A 17 -10.43 2.35 -3.36
N ILE A 18 -9.87 3.51 -3.66
CA ILE A 18 -9.58 4.00 -5.01
C ILE A 18 -8.13 3.64 -5.34
N ILE A 19 -7.88 3.17 -6.56
CA ILE A 19 -6.54 2.82 -7.03
C ILE A 19 -6.20 3.74 -8.21
N GLN A 20 -5.13 4.52 -8.09
CA GLN A 20 -4.70 5.47 -9.12
C GLN A 20 -3.24 5.21 -9.54
N GLY A 21 -2.96 5.20 -10.83
CA GLY A 21 -1.59 5.09 -11.32
C GLY A 21 -0.86 6.43 -11.21
N VAL A 22 0.13 6.54 -10.31
CA VAL A 22 0.83 7.80 -9.99
C VAL A 22 1.36 8.49 -11.24
N ARG A 23 2.06 7.74 -12.12
CA ARG A 23 2.66 8.31 -13.33
C ARG A 23 1.64 8.72 -14.39
N THR A 24 0.54 7.98 -14.51
CA THR A 24 -0.44 8.15 -15.57
C THR A 24 -1.60 9.05 -15.16
N SER A 25 -1.76 9.29 -13.86
CA SER A 25 -2.93 9.93 -13.24
C SER A 25 -4.27 9.27 -13.56
N LEU A 26 -4.26 8.06 -14.14
CA LEU A 26 -5.45 7.29 -14.47
C LEU A 26 -5.93 6.52 -13.24
N PHE A 27 -7.23 6.57 -12.98
CA PHE A 27 -7.92 5.68 -12.06
C PHE A 27 -8.03 4.29 -12.68
N LEU A 28 -7.79 3.26 -11.86
CA LEU A 28 -8.17 1.90 -12.21
C LEU A 28 -9.67 1.76 -12.00
N CYS A 29 -10.38 1.40 -13.05
CA CYS A 29 -11.83 1.24 -13.02
C CYS A 29 -12.21 -0.10 -13.66
N VAL A 30 -13.41 -0.58 -13.37
CA VAL A 30 -13.94 -1.83 -13.90
C VAL A 30 -15.33 -1.58 -14.46
N ASN A 31 -15.61 -2.12 -15.64
CA ASN A 31 -16.95 -2.04 -16.22
C ASN A 31 -17.86 -3.15 -15.68
N SER A 32 -19.15 -3.12 -16.06
CA SER A 32 -20.15 -4.13 -15.67
C SER A 32 -19.81 -5.57 -16.10
N GLN A 33 -18.92 -5.75 -17.09
CA GLN A 33 -18.43 -7.05 -17.54
C GLN A 33 -17.21 -7.56 -16.74
N GLY A 34 -16.70 -6.79 -15.79
CA GLY A 34 -15.51 -7.13 -15.01
C GLY A 34 -14.18 -6.84 -15.72
N HIS A 35 -14.19 -6.06 -16.81
CA HIS A 35 -12.98 -5.66 -17.51
C HIS A 35 -12.34 -4.43 -16.87
N LEU A 36 -11.08 -4.56 -16.46
CA LEU A 36 -10.27 -3.49 -15.91
C LEU A 36 -9.79 -2.54 -17.01
N ARG A 37 -9.85 -1.25 -16.74
CA ARG A 37 -9.38 -0.17 -17.61
C ARG A 37 -8.80 0.97 -16.79
N GLY A 38 -7.90 1.73 -17.39
CA GLY A 38 -7.49 3.03 -16.87
C GLY A 38 -8.42 4.12 -17.40
N GLN A 39 -8.90 5.01 -16.55
CA GLN A 39 -9.77 6.13 -16.93
C GLN A 39 -9.29 7.44 -16.29
N ARG A 40 -9.47 8.57 -16.99
CA ARG A 40 -9.09 9.90 -16.48
C ARG A 40 -10.11 10.42 -15.48
N ASP A 41 -11.38 10.32 -15.83
CA ASP A 41 -12.47 10.81 -15.00
C ASP A 41 -12.87 9.76 -13.97
N TYR A 42 -12.93 10.17 -12.71
CA TYR A 42 -13.37 9.33 -11.62
C TYR A 42 -14.90 9.17 -11.64
N VAL A 43 -15.35 7.91 -11.61
CA VAL A 43 -16.75 7.54 -11.46
C VAL A 43 -16.82 6.51 -10.35
N GLU A 44 -17.45 6.84 -9.22
CA GLU A 44 -17.41 6.01 -8.01
C GLU A 44 -17.90 4.58 -8.25
N GLU A 45 -18.96 4.41 -9.03
CA GLU A 45 -19.55 3.11 -9.35
C GLU A 45 -18.63 2.19 -10.17
N ASP A 46 -17.64 2.75 -10.87
CA ASP A 46 -16.69 2.00 -11.69
C ASP A 46 -15.30 1.88 -11.04
N CYS A 47 -14.89 2.89 -10.27
CA CYS A 47 -13.49 3.10 -9.85
C CYS A 47 -13.24 2.85 -8.35
N THR A 48 -14.27 2.46 -7.59
CA THR A 48 -14.16 2.19 -6.15
C THR A 48 -14.28 0.70 -5.87
N PHE A 49 -13.22 0.14 -5.32
CA PHE A 49 -13.16 -1.28 -4.99
C PHE A 49 -13.41 -1.51 -3.51
N ARG A 50 -14.00 -2.66 -3.17
CA ARG A 50 -13.99 -3.11 -1.77
C ARG A 50 -12.68 -3.82 -1.47
N GLU A 51 -11.96 -3.34 -0.47
CA GLU A 51 -10.71 -3.93 0.00
C GLU A 51 -10.98 -4.97 1.09
N LEU A 52 -10.41 -6.17 0.93
CA LEU A 52 -10.48 -7.25 1.91
C LEU A 52 -9.09 -7.84 2.14
N LEU A 53 -8.67 -7.88 3.41
CA LEU A 53 -7.47 -8.61 3.80
C LEU A 53 -7.81 -10.09 3.95
N MET A 54 -7.11 -10.94 3.21
CA MET A 54 -7.22 -12.40 3.26
C MET A 54 -5.85 -13.00 3.56
N ASP A 55 -5.71 -13.55 4.76
CA ASP A 55 -4.44 -14.05 5.31
C ASP A 55 -3.34 -12.98 5.33
N SER A 56 -2.50 -12.93 4.29
CA SER A 56 -1.39 -12.01 4.09
C SER A 56 -1.44 -11.24 2.76
N TYR A 57 -2.54 -11.39 2.01
CA TYR A 57 -2.76 -10.72 0.74
C TYR A 57 -4.01 -9.84 0.80
N THR A 58 -4.02 -8.81 -0.02
CA THR A 58 -5.19 -7.96 -0.23
C THR A 58 -5.95 -8.43 -1.47
N LEU A 59 -7.26 -8.53 -1.34
CA LEU A 59 -8.21 -8.72 -2.43
C LEU A 59 -8.96 -7.40 -2.67
N PHE A 60 -9.17 -7.06 -3.93
CA PHE A 60 -10.03 -5.94 -4.32
C PHE A 60 -11.24 -6.49 -5.04
N LEU A 61 -12.44 -6.22 -4.54
CA LEU A 61 -13.69 -6.67 -5.15
C LEU A 61 -14.25 -5.58 -6.05
N SER A 62 -14.69 -5.98 -7.25
CA SER A 62 -15.36 -5.11 -8.21
C SER A 62 -16.70 -4.60 -7.65
N PRO A 63 -17.01 -3.30 -7.77
CA PRO A 63 -18.30 -2.73 -7.35
C PRO A 63 -19.50 -3.33 -8.10
N HIS A 64 -19.31 -3.71 -9.36
CA HIS A 64 -20.38 -4.26 -10.22
C HIS A 64 -20.69 -5.73 -9.98
N THR A 65 -19.66 -6.54 -9.71
CA THR A 65 -19.80 -8.00 -9.69
C THR A 65 -19.58 -8.62 -8.32
N GLY A 66 -18.96 -7.88 -7.38
CA GLY A 66 -18.50 -8.43 -6.11
C GLY A 66 -17.37 -9.45 -6.23
N LEU A 67 -16.89 -9.73 -7.44
CA LEU A 67 -15.82 -10.70 -7.70
C LEU A 67 -14.45 -10.05 -7.52
N PRO A 68 -13.42 -10.83 -7.12
CA PRO A 68 -12.05 -10.35 -7.05
C PRO A 68 -11.54 -9.85 -8.40
N VAL A 69 -10.99 -8.66 -8.39
CA VAL A 69 -10.19 -8.09 -9.48
C VAL A 69 -9.03 -9.04 -9.76
N SER A 70 -8.87 -9.44 -11.03
CA SER A 70 -7.81 -10.37 -11.42
C SER A 70 -7.03 -9.86 -12.63
N LEU A 71 -5.72 -10.01 -12.57
CA LEU A 71 -4.86 -9.84 -13.74
C LEU A 71 -4.90 -11.14 -14.56
N ARG A 72 -5.32 -11.04 -15.82
CA ARG A 72 -5.35 -12.20 -16.73
C ARG A 72 -3.94 -12.56 -17.16
N PHE A 73 -3.60 -13.84 -17.06
CA PHE A 73 -2.36 -14.35 -17.63
C PHE A 73 -2.40 -14.24 -19.16
N LYS A 74 -1.43 -13.53 -19.75
CA LYS A 74 -1.37 -13.22 -21.20
C LYS A 74 -1.13 -14.46 -22.10
N GLY A 75 -1.03 -15.65 -21.51
CA GLY A 75 -0.75 -16.93 -22.18
C GLY A 75 -1.97 -17.72 -22.69
N ASN A 76 -3.19 -17.19 -22.59
CA ASN A 76 -4.40 -17.83 -23.15
C ASN A 76 -4.46 -17.70 -24.67
N LYS A 77 -3.70 -18.55 -25.37
CA LYS A 77 -3.96 -18.86 -26.78
C LYS A 77 -5.22 -19.75 -26.88
N PRO A 78 -6.05 -19.62 -27.93
CA PRO A 78 -7.15 -20.56 -28.16
C PRO A 78 -6.60 -22.00 -28.19
N GLY A 79 -7.16 -22.89 -27.37
CA GLY A 79 -6.71 -24.29 -27.23
C GLY A 79 -5.76 -24.58 -26.05
N ARG A 80 -5.27 -23.57 -25.32
CA ARG A 80 -4.46 -23.76 -24.10
C ARG A 80 -5.37 -23.68 -22.86
N ARG A 81 -5.14 -24.54 -21.86
CA ARG A 81 -5.81 -24.47 -20.54
C ARG A 81 -5.70 -23.04 -20.00
N ARG A 82 -6.82 -22.48 -19.52
CA ARG A 82 -6.84 -21.14 -18.93
C ARG A 82 -5.83 -21.07 -17.80
N GLY A 83 -4.86 -20.15 -17.88
CA GLY A 83 -3.90 -19.93 -16.80
C GLY A 83 -4.59 -19.49 -15.49
N PRO A 84 -3.89 -19.54 -14.34
CA PRO A 84 -4.46 -19.14 -13.06
C PRO A 84 -4.85 -17.66 -13.08
N LEU A 85 -5.92 -17.33 -12.34
CA LEU A 85 -6.29 -15.94 -12.09
C LEU A 85 -5.36 -15.37 -11.02
N LEU A 86 -4.84 -14.16 -11.25
CA LEU A 86 -3.96 -13.47 -10.30
C LEU A 86 -4.78 -12.38 -9.59
N TYR A 87 -5.37 -12.73 -8.44
CA TYR A 87 -6.28 -11.85 -7.67
C TYR A 87 -5.81 -11.57 -6.23
N HIS A 88 -4.75 -12.24 -5.77
CA HIS A 88 -4.10 -11.96 -4.49
C HIS A 88 -2.99 -10.93 -4.72
N PHE A 89 -3.12 -9.75 -4.13
CA PHE A 89 -2.14 -8.68 -4.25
C PHE A 89 -1.38 -8.51 -2.95
N LEU A 90 -0.07 -8.32 -3.06
CA LEU A 90 0.78 -7.93 -1.93
C LEU A 90 1.24 -6.49 -2.19
N PRO A 91 0.75 -5.50 -1.42
CA PRO A 91 1.25 -4.14 -1.51
C PRO A 91 2.75 -4.11 -1.19
N VAL A 92 3.55 -3.62 -2.14
CA VAL A 92 4.99 -3.44 -1.94
C VAL A 92 5.28 -1.95 -1.89
N MET A 93 5.94 -1.50 -0.82
CA MET A 93 6.32 -0.11 -0.66
C MET A 93 7.32 0.31 -1.74
N ASN A 94 7.07 1.47 -2.34
CA ASN A 94 8.01 2.04 -3.30
C ASN A 94 9.06 2.87 -2.56
N ASN A 95 10.23 2.28 -2.31
CA ASN A 95 11.33 2.93 -1.56
C ASN A 95 11.99 4.11 -2.31
N GLN A 96 11.50 4.47 -3.50
CA GLN A 96 12.05 5.55 -4.33
C GLN A 96 11.26 6.86 -4.23
N VAL A 97 10.08 6.87 -3.59
CA VAL A 97 9.20 8.07 -3.46
C VAL A 97 9.42 8.83 -2.14
N VAL A 98 10.35 8.38 -1.29
CA VAL A 98 10.62 9.02 0.02
C VAL A 98 11.50 10.28 -0.09
N MET A 99 11.69 10.85 -1.28
CA MET A 99 12.57 12.01 -1.48
C MET A 99 11.96 13.02 -2.46
N GLU A 100 10.75 13.51 -2.21
CA GLU A 100 10.24 14.72 -2.90
C GLU A 100 9.03 15.36 -2.20
N GLU A 101 9.02 15.38 -0.86
CA GLU A 101 8.17 16.30 -0.08
C GLU A 101 8.99 16.80 1.11
N GLY A 102 9.60 17.97 0.94
CA GLY A 102 10.47 18.59 1.92
C GLY A 102 11.18 19.84 1.40
N GLU A 103 10.50 20.65 0.59
CA GLU A 103 10.85 22.07 0.50
C GLU A 103 10.41 22.69 1.83
N THR A 104 11.32 22.70 2.80
CA THR A 104 11.15 23.47 4.03
C THR A 104 11.21 24.94 3.65
N GLU A 105 10.04 25.55 3.48
CA GLU A 105 9.88 27.00 3.54
C GLU A 105 10.44 27.47 4.88
N ASP A 106 11.55 28.21 4.81
CA ASP A 106 12.28 28.82 5.92
C ASP A 106 11.38 29.84 6.63
N LEU A 107 10.56 29.37 7.57
CA LEU A 107 9.95 30.24 8.57
C LEU A 107 10.93 30.37 9.73
N GLY A 108 11.73 31.44 9.68
CA GLY A 108 12.66 31.80 10.74
C GLY A 108 12.01 31.82 12.11
N VAL A 109 12.47 30.93 13.01
CA VAL A 109 12.13 30.93 14.43
C VAL A 109 13.40 31.31 15.21
N PRO A 110 13.34 32.24 16.19
CA PRO A 110 14.53 32.79 16.83
C PRO A 110 15.27 31.75 17.67
N SER A 111 16.59 31.89 17.69
CA SER A 111 17.53 31.13 18.52
C SER A 111 17.13 31.17 20.00
N VAL A 112 16.83 30.01 20.59
CA VAL A 112 16.80 29.85 22.04
C VAL A 112 18.22 29.58 22.52
N ASP A 113 18.79 30.58 23.19
CA ASP A 113 20.11 30.57 23.79
C ASP A 113 20.11 29.58 24.98
N LEU A 114 20.83 28.46 24.82
CA LEU A 114 20.91 27.37 25.78
C LEU A 114 22.08 27.63 26.74
N ASP A 115 21.83 28.48 27.74
CA ASP A 115 22.75 28.70 28.86
C ASP A 115 22.84 27.45 29.75
N LYS A 116 23.87 26.65 29.48
CA LYS A 116 24.83 26.07 30.44
C LYS A 116 24.27 25.67 31.82
N ASN A 117 24.00 24.38 32.01
CA ASN A 117 24.38 23.52 33.16
C ASN A 117 23.51 22.24 33.21
N ASP A 118 23.62 21.34 32.22
CA ASP A 118 23.17 19.96 32.38
C ASP A 118 24.36 19.00 32.22
N PRO A 119 24.81 18.33 33.31
CA PRO A 119 25.97 17.45 33.30
C PRO A 119 25.68 16.05 32.72
N PHE A 120 24.47 15.78 32.22
CA PHE A 120 24.17 14.54 31.48
C PHE A 120 24.05 14.78 29.97
N GLY A 121 25.13 15.31 29.39
CA GLY A 121 25.34 15.28 27.95
C GLY A 121 25.39 13.83 27.41
N SER A 122 24.34 13.42 26.73
CA SER A 122 24.37 12.34 25.73
C SER A 122 23.35 12.75 24.66
N GLY A 123 23.73 13.02 23.42
CA GLY A 123 24.76 12.34 22.66
C GLY A 123 24.05 11.88 21.39
N LEU A 124 24.40 12.51 20.28
CA LEU A 124 23.98 12.14 18.95
C LEU A 124 24.25 10.64 18.72
N VAL A 125 23.22 9.80 18.63
CA VAL A 125 23.34 8.54 17.88
C VAL A 125 22.01 8.15 17.24
N SER A 126 22.02 8.16 15.91
CA SER A 126 21.09 7.48 15.03
C SER A 126 20.80 6.06 15.52
N HIS A 127 19.57 5.80 15.96
CA HIS A 127 19.11 4.42 16.17
C HIS A 127 17.72 4.22 15.59
N SER A 128 17.73 3.61 14.41
CA SER A 128 16.75 2.66 13.90
C SER A 128 15.84 2.10 14.98
N ILE A 129 14.56 2.50 14.93
CA ILE A 129 13.51 1.96 15.80
C ILE A 129 13.15 0.56 15.29
N PHE A 130 13.57 -0.46 16.05
CA PHE A 130 13.11 -1.84 15.88
C PHE A 130 11.84 -2.10 16.71
N SER A 131 10.90 -2.89 16.16
CA SER A 131 9.70 -3.34 16.87
C SER A 131 10.02 -4.33 18.01
N PRO A 132 9.45 -4.19 19.21
CA PRO A 132 9.55 -5.20 20.25
C PRO A 132 8.73 -6.45 19.90
N SER A 133 9.39 -7.59 20.03
CA SER A 133 8.98 -8.93 19.61
C SER A 133 8.27 -9.73 20.72
N MET A 134 7.26 -10.52 20.31
CA MET A 134 6.91 -11.90 20.70
C MET A 134 6.84 -12.33 22.19
N HIS A 135 5.64 -12.75 22.63
CA HIS A 135 5.48 -13.66 23.78
C HIS A 135 5.23 -15.10 23.32
N LYS A 136 6.20 -16.01 23.53
CA LYS A 136 6.01 -17.47 23.48
C LYS A 136 5.72 -17.99 24.89
N LYS A 137 4.50 -18.50 25.15
CA LYS A 137 4.21 -19.25 26.39
C LYS A 137 4.88 -20.64 26.32
N LYS A 138 5.94 -20.84 27.11
CA LYS A 138 6.53 -22.17 27.39
C LYS A 138 5.57 -22.96 28.29
N LYS A 139 5.10 -24.12 27.80
CA LYS A 139 4.41 -25.16 28.57
C LYS A 139 5.44 -25.94 29.38
N LYS A 140 5.44 -25.82 30.71
CA LYS A 140 6.21 -26.74 31.59
C LYS A 140 5.45 -28.07 31.71
N ARG A 141 6.15 -29.17 31.47
CA ARG A 141 5.72 -30.56 31.71
C ARG A 141 6.45 -31.11 32.94
N GLY A 142 5.71 -31.79 33.83
CA GLY A 142 6.17 -32.80 34.81
C GLY A 142 6.87 -32.26 36.07
N LEU A 143 6.86 -32.92 37.23
CA LEU A 143 6.34 -34.23 37.64
C LEU A 143 6.50 -34.34 39.18
N GLN A 144 5.46 -34.78 39.90
CA GLN A 144 5.45 -35.73 41.04
C GLN A 144 4.10 -35.63 41.77
#